data_AF-A0A4Q3J7Z9-F1
#
_entry.id   AF-A0A4Q3J7Z9-F1
#
_cell.length_a   1.000
_cell.length_b   1.000
_cell.length_c   1.000
_cell.angle_alpha   90.00
_cell.angle_beta   90.00
_cell.angle_gamma   90.00
#
_symmetry.space_group_name_H-M   'P 1'
#
loop_
_entity.id
_entity.type
_entity.pdbx_description
1 polymer ?
#
loop_
_entity_poly.entity_id
_entity_poly.type
_entity_poly.pdbx_seq_one_letter_code
_entity_poly.pdbx_strand_id
1 'polypeptide(L)' 'VNGRPAWIETEIPDGKGGSEKLARLMLAQDTGTAIVGPARIDLFVGSGAQAGHRAGLIRHPVDFIVLWPR' A
#
# COMPACT_ATOMS: atom_id res chain seq x y z
N VAL A 1 -6.79 -10.24 -11.45
CA VAL A 1 -6.74 -9.42 -10.20
C VAL A 1 -6.61 -7.94 -10.48
N ASN A 2 -6.05 -7.56 -11.63
CA ASN A 2 -5.94 -6.16 -12.06
C ASN A 2 -7.31 -5.45 -12.04
N GLY A 3 -7.36 -4.26 -11.44
CA GLY A 3 -8.56 -3.43 -11.36
C GLY A 3 -9.54 -3.77 -10.21
N ARG A 4 -9.16 -4.60 -9.22
CA ARG A 4 -10.03 -4.85 -8.06
C ARG A 4 -9.87 -3.75 -7.01
N PRO A 5 -10.99 -3.20 -6.49
CA PRO A 5 -10.92 -2.29 -5.36
C PRO A 5 -10.53 -3.05 -4.09
N ALA A 6 -9.61 -2.48 -3.32
CA ALA A 6 -9.21 -2.97 -2.01
C ALA A 6 -9.21 -1.83 -1.01
N TRP A 7 -9.78 -2.07 0.17
CA TRP A 7 -9.68 -1.15 1.31
C TRP A 7 -8.45 -1.50 2.13
N ILE A 8 -7.61 -0.51 2.41
CA ILE A 8 -6.43 -0.64 3.25
C ILE A 8 -6.61 0.25 4.46
N GLU A 9 -6.46 -0.33 5.65
CA GLU A 9 -6.40 0.38 6.92
C GLU A 9 -5.17 -0.08 7.70
N THR A 10 -4.20 0.81 7.90
CA THR A 10 -2.93 0.49 8.56
C THR A 10 -2.26 1.74 9.12
N GLU A 11 -1.17 1.56 9.87
CA GLU A 11 -0.24 2.63 10.25
C GLU A 11 1.02 2.56 9.38
N ILE A 12 1.45 3.71 8.85
CA ILE A 12 2.66 3.83 8.05
C ILE A 12 3.59 4.88 8.66
N PRO A 13 4.91 4.80 8.47
CA PRO A 13 5.84 5.84 8.91
C PRO A 13 5.49 7.20 8.32
N ASP A 14 5.56 8.25 9.14
CA ASP A 14 5.31 9.64 8.72
C ASP A 14 6.54 10.31 8.07
N GLY A 15 7.68 9.61 8.07
CA GLY A 15 8.97 10.10 7.56
C GLY A 15 9.75 11.01 8.51
N LYS A 16 9.27 11.20 9.74
CA LYS A 16 9.89 12.03 10.80
C LYS A 16 10.17 11.25 12.09
N GLY A 17 9.92 9.94 12.09
CA GLY A 17 10.11 9.05 13.24
C GLY A 17 8.82 8.71 13.98
N GLY A 18 7.66 9.16 13.48
CA GLY A 18 6.33 8.79 13.97
C GLY A 18 5.59 7.85 13.00
N SER A 19 4.35 7.53 13.34
CA SER A 19 3.40 6.83 12.48
C SER A 19 2.21 7.72 12.13
N GLU A 20 1.59 7.45 10.98
CA GLU A 20 0.33 8.03 10.59
C GLU A 20 -0.64 6.95 10.10
N LYS A 21 -1.93 7.17 10.36
CA LYS A 21 -2.98 6.26 9.92
C LYS A 21 -3.26 6.43 8.43
N LEU A 22 -3.21 5.33 7.69
CA LEU A 22 -3.65 5.22 6.30
C LEU A 22 -4.96 4.45 6.26
N ALA A 23 -6.04 5.08 5.81
CA ALA A 23 -7.34 4.45 5.59
C ALA A 23 -7.89 4.87 4.21
N ARG A 24 -7.67 4.06 3.18
CA ARG A 24 -7.97 4.43 1.78
C ARG A 24 -8.46 3.26 0.94
N LEU A 25 -9.37 3.56 0.01
CA LEU A 25 -9.76 2.67 -1.08
C LEU A 25 -8.72 2.79 -2.20
N MET A 26 -8.14 1.67 -2.61
CA MET A 26 -7.13 1.58 -3.65
C MET A 26 -7.54 0.63 -4.75
N LEU A 27 -6.97 0.83 -5.93
CA LEU A 27 -7.14 -0.08 -7.05
C LEU A 27 -5.90 -0.96 -7.16
N ALA A 28 -6.07 -2.28 -7.17
CA ALA A 28 -4.98 -3.20 -7.41
C ALA A 28 -4.54 -3.11 -8.88
N GLN A 29 -3.50 -2.31 -9.16
CA GLN A 29 -3.04 -2.02 -10.53
C GLN A 29 -1.72 -2.70 -10.93
N ASP A 30 -1.00 -3.32 -10.00
CA ASP A 30 0.26 -3.98 -10.31
C ASP A 30 0.09 -5.50 -10.51
N THR A 31 0.70 -6.01 -11.58
CA THR A 31 0.85 -7.43 -11.89
C THR A 31 2.33 -7.73 -12.18
N GLY A 32 3.23 -7.27 -11.30
CA GLY A 32 4.65 -7.60 -11.38
C GLY A 32 4.91 -9.08 -11.08
N THR A 33 5.80 -9.72 -11.87
CA THR A 33 6.23 -11.11 -11.70
C THR A 33 6.90 -11.41 -10.35
N ALA A 34 7.30 -10.38 -9.60
CA ALA A 34 7.85 -10.45 -8.24
C ALA A 34 6.76 -10.46 -7.14
N ILE A 35 5.48 -10.36 -7.50
CA ILE A 35 4.33 -10.47 -6.61
C ILE A 35 3.83 -11.92 -6.64
N VAL A 36 4.57 -12.82 -5.98
CA VAL A 36 4.19 -14.22 -5.79
C VAL A 36 3.72 -14.41 -4.35
N GLY A 37 2.42 -14.61 -4.16
CA GLY A 37 1.79 -14.83 -2.86
C GLY A 37 0.56 -13.94 -2.64
N PRO A 38 -0.44 -14.39 -1.85
CA PRO A 38 -1.58 -13.56 -1.50
C PRO A 38 -1.09 -12.37 -0.66
N ALA A 39 -1.58 -11.17 -0.97
CA ALA A 39 -1.45 -9.96 -0.16
C ALA A 39 -0.15 -9.13 -0.21
N ARG A 40 0.32 -8.75 -1.41
CA ARG A 40 1.34 -7.67 -1.56
C ARG A 40 0.74 -6.45 -2.26
N ILE A 41 1.02 -5.27 -1.73
CA ILE A 41 0.55 -3.96 -2.23
C ILE A 41 1.78 -3.07 -2.38
N ASP A 42 1.83 -2.29 -3.46
CA ASP A 42 2.77 -1.18 -3.59
C ASP A 42 2.03 0.13 -3.32
N LEU A 43 2.53 0.91 -2.35
CA LEU A 43 1.86 2.13 -1.88
C LEU A 43 2.56 3.36 -2.45
N PHE A 44 1.89 4.04 -3.38
CA PHE A 44 2.36 5.34 -3.86
C PHE A 44 2.07 6.43 -2.83
N VAL A 45 3.12 6.95 -2.19
CA VAL A 45 3.06 8.02 -1.17
C VAL A 45 3.34 9.41 -1.72
N GLY A 46 3.59 9.56 -3.02
CA GLY A 46 3.91 10.83 -3.69
C GLY A 46 5.24 10.81 -4.44
N SER A 47 5.70 11.98 -4.88
CA SER A 47 6.93 12.15 -5.66
C SER A 47 7.97 13.02 -4.95
N GLY A 48 9.25 12.83 -5.28
CA GLY A 48 10.38 13.59 -4.73
C GLY A 48 11.08 12.90 -3.55
N ALA A 49 12.18 13.51 -3.07
CA ALA A 49 13.09 12.89 -2.11
C ALA A 49 12.42 12.52 -0.77
N GLN A 50 11.52 13.36 -0.27
CA GLN A 50 10.78 13.08 0.98
C GLN A 50 9.83 11.89 0.84
N ALA A 51 9.12 11.81 -0.29
CA ALA A 51 8.25 10.67 -0.59
C ALA A 51 9.06 9.39 -0.75
N GLY A 52 10.22 9.44 -1.42
CA GLY A 52 11.13 8.29 -1.56
C GLY A 52 11.69 7.81 -0.22
N HIS A 53 12.11 8.73 0.66
CA HIS A 53 12.56 8.38 2.00
C HIS A 53 11.47 7.66 2.79
N ARG A 54 10.25 8.21 2.79
CA ARG A 54 9.11 7.62 3.47
C ARG A 54 8.69 6.27 2.87
N ALA A 55 8.67 6.15 1.55
CA ALA A 55 8.39 4.89 0.85
C ALA A 55 9.39 3.79 1.25
N GLY A 56 10.67 4.12 1.37
CA GLY A 56 11.72 3.18 1.77
C GLY A 56 11.56 2.65 3.20
N LEU A 57 10.84 3.37 4.08
CA LEU A 57 10.55 2.94 5.44
C LEU A 57 9.34 2.00 5.52
N ILE A 58 8.49 1.95 4.49
CA ILE A 58 7.29 1.10 4.48
C ILE A 58 7.70 -0.33 4.14
N ARG A 59 7.97 -1.13 5.17
CA ARG A 59 8.31 -2.56 5.02
C ARG A 59 7.73 -3.39 6.17
N HIS A 60 6.41 -3.43 6.25
CA HIS A 60 5.69 -4.16 7.28
C HIS A 60 4.52 -4.98 6.70
N PRO A 61 4.12 -6.08 7.34
CA PRO A 61 2.89 -6.79 7.00
C PRO A 61 1.70 -5.85 7.13
N VAL A 62 0.76 -5.91 6.18
CA VAL A 62 -0.50 -5.16 6.24
C VAL A 62 -1.66 -6.08 5.91
N ASP A 63 -2.75 -5.93 6.66
CA ASP A 63 -4.03 -6.55 6.35
C ASP A 63 -4.84 -5.63 5.44
N PHE A 64 -5.57 -6.20 4.48
CA PHE A 64 -6.46 -5.44 3.61
C PHE A 64 -7.65 -6.27 3.15
N ILE A 65 -8.71 -5.57 2.74
CA ILE A 65 -9.99 -6.16 2.33
C ILE A 65 -10.15 -5.96 0.83
N VAL A 66 -10.28 -7.05 0.06
CA VAL A 66 -10.62 -6.97 -1.37
C VAL A 66 -12.13 -6.95 -1.54
N LEU A 67 -12.63 -5.97 -2.30
CA LEU A 67 -14.05 -5.86 -2.61
C LEU A 67 -14.35 -6.64 -3.90
N TRP A 68 -15.27 -7.61 -3.81
CA TRP A 68 -15.71 -8.41 -4.96
C TRP A 68 -17.07 -7.92 -5.47
N PRO A 69 -17.25 -7.71 -6.79
CA PRO A 69 -18.56 -7.38 -7.37
C PRO A 69 -19.54 -8.55 -7.19
N ARG A 70 -20.82 -8.25 -6.98
CA ARG A 70 -21.88 -9.27 -6.88
C ARG A 70 -22.24 -9.85 -8.23
#